data_AF-Q8VSW2-F1
#
_entry.id   AF-Q8VSW2-F1
#
_cell.length_a   1.000
_cell.length_b   1.000
_cell.length_c   1.000
_cell.angle_alpha   90.00
_cell.angle_beta   90.00
_cell.angle_gamma   90.00
#
_symmetry.space_group_name_H-M   'P 1'
#
loop_
_entity.id
_entity.type
_entity.pdbx_description
1 polymer ?
#
loop_
_entity_poly.entity_id
_entity_poly.type
_entity_poly.pdbx_seq_one_letter_code
_entity_poly.pdbx_strand_id
1 'polypeptide(L)'
;MAILNSIILTLFQAIILFVIIKILNNINYNFRDYISILGIIIPSTIVFYFFNTKAMIVLLIGSAIFIYFKNKVIGLVSILIIFFILYIANFLSIWLAAMIYDYIETSLIFNILYLIIFAIITLFFSFIARFFMNQLLRSDLSLNKIYLSIVGTLLLIALLLLYSYVPNKIMSFSDIKFIVVMYAVFIITIAILIITISFSIIRQIQYKRNMQEIENYYKYTLQI
;
A
#
# COMPACT_ATOMS: atom_id res chain seq x y z
N MET A 1 3.73 -19.91 21.77
CA MET A 1 2.74 -19.98 22.85
C MET A 1 1.52 -19.16 22.48
N ALA A 2 0.35 -19.83 22.47
CA ALA A 2 -1.04 -19.35 22.39
C ALA A 2 -1.45 -18.32 21.32
N ILE A 3 -2.54 -18.64 20.64
CA ILE A 3 -3.27 -17.92 19.58
C ILE A 3 -3.89 -16.56 20.03
N LEU A 4 -3.32 -15.89 21.04
CA LEU A 4 -3.71 -14.53 21.46
C LEU A 4 -2.45 -13.66 21.49
N ASN A 5 -2.25 -12.77 20.53
CA ASN A 5 -3.04 -11.54 20.43
C ASN A 5 -3.39 -11.12 18.98
N SER A 6 -3.77 -12.07 18.13
CA SER A 6 -4.03 -11.83 16.70
C SER A 6 -5.12 -10.78 16.44
N ILE A 7 -6.11 -10.68 17.32
CA ILE A 7 -7.18 -9.66 17.24
C ILE A 7 -6.64 -8.26 17.56
N ILE A 8 -5.82 -8.11 18.61
CA ILE A 8 -5.20 -6.81 18.92
C ILE A 8 -4.24 -6.40 17.82
N LEU A 9 -3.47 -7.35 17.27
CA LEU A 9 -2.57 -7.10 16.16
C LEU A 9 -3.32 -6.62 14.92
N THR A 10 -4.42 -7.28 14.57
CA THR A 10 -5.24 -6.91 13.40
C THR A 10 -5.99 -5.60 13.60
N LEU A 11 -6.52 -5.35 14.80
CA LEU A 11 -7.06 -4.04 15.18
C LEU A 11 -6.01 -2.94 15.03
N PHE A 12 -4.80 -3.17 15.56
CA PHE A 12 -3.71 -2.21 15.49
C PHE A 12 -3.28 -1.95 14.04
N GLN A 13 -3.14 -2.98 13.23
CA GLN A 13 -2.83 -2.86 11.80
C GLN A 13 -3.92 -2.10 11.05
N ALA A 14 -5.20 -2.36 11.35
CA ALA A 14 -6.33 -1.65 10.75
C ALA A 14 -6.35 -0.17 11.15
N ILE A 15 -6.07 0.16 12.42
CA ILE A 15 -5.96 1.54 12.89
C ILE A 15 -4.79 2.25 12.20
N ILE A 16 -3.62 1.61 12.17
CA ILE A 16 -2.42 2.14 11.49
C ILE A 16 -2.70 2.39 10.01
N LEU A 17 -3.44 1.51 9.33
CA LEU A 17 -3.81 1.70 7.93
C LEU A 17 -4.47 3.08 7.72
N PHE A 18 -5.44 3.46 8.55
CA PHE A 18 -6.13 4.75 8.40
C PHE A 18 -5.27 5.95 8.81
N VAL A 19 -4.32 5.76 9.73
CA VAL A 19 -3.30 6.77 10.04
C VAL A 19 -2.40 6.99 8.81
N ILE A 20 -1.96 5.93 8.15
CA ILE A 20 -1.12 6.01 6.95
C ILE A 20 -1.90 6.63 5.80
N ILE A 21 -3.18 6.31 5.61
CA ILE A 21 -4.05 6.95 4.60
C ILE A 21 -4.03 8.48 4.78
N LYS A 22 -4.13 8.95 6.03
CA LYS A 22 -4.07 10.38 6.34
C LYS A 22 -2.71 10.98 5.98
N ILE A 23 -1.61 10.33 6.34
CA ILE A 23 -0.25 10.81 6.05
C ILE A 23 -0.01 10.87 4.54
N LEU A 24 -0.34 9.80 3.83
CA LEU A 24 0.00 9.61 2.42
C LEU A 24 -0.82 10.53 1.50
N ASN A 25 -2.11 10.73 1.81
CA ASN A 25 -3.00 11.57 1.01
C ASN A 25 -3.16 13.00 1.56
N ASN A 26 -2.56 13.32 2.71
CA ASN A 26 -2.69 14.61 3.40
C ASN A 26 -4.17 15.04 3.64
N ILE A 27 -5.01 14.09 4.03
CA ILE A 27 -6.46 14.29 4.24
C ILE A 27 -6.75 14.58 5.71
N ASN A 28 -7.66 15.53 5.97
CA ASN A 28 -8.28 15.68 7.29
C ASN A 28 -9.56 14.84 7.39
N TYR A 29 -9.69 14.08 8.48
CA TYR A 29 -10.89 13.29 8.76
C TYR A 29 -11.90 14.13 9.54
N ASN A 30 -13.13 14.18 9.03
CA ASN A 30 -14.27 14.74 9.73
C ASN A 30 -14.93 13.66 10.61
N PHE A 31 -15.85 14.07 11.49
CA PHE A 31 -16.56 13.14 12.38
C PHE A 31 -17.24 11.97 11.64
N ARG A 32 -17.88 12.25 10.49
CA ARG A 32 -18.50 11.22 9.62
C ARG A 32 -17.49 10.22 9.05
N ASP A 33 -16.25 10.67 8.80
CA ASP A 33 -15.20 9.80 8.32
C ASP A 33 -14.77 8.82 9.42
N TYR A 34 -14.66 9.27 10.67
CA TYR A 34 -14.36 8.38 11.79
C TYR A 34 -15.43 7.31 12.01
N ILE A 35 -16.72 7.65 11.85
CA ILE A 35 -17.80 6.66 11.88
C ILE A 35 -17.63 5.64 10.76
N SER A 36 -17.31 6.10 9.54
CA SER A 36 -17.10 5.21 8.39
C SER A 36 -15.88 4.29 8.61
N ILE A 37 -14.80 4.82 9.17
CA ILE A 37 -13.58 4.08 9.52
C ILE A 37 -13.91 2.99 10.55
N LEU A 38 -14.61 3.32 11.64
CA LEU A 38 -15.05 2.34 12.63
C LEU A 38 -15.97 1.29 12.01
N GLY A 39 -16.87 1.71 11.12
CA GLY A 39 -17.73 0.84 10.32
C GLY A 39 -17.00 -0.10 9.36
N ILE A 40 -15.71 0.13 9.09
CA ILE A 40 -14.86 -0.80 8.31
C ILE A 40 -14.02 -1.67 9.25
N ILE A 41 -13.44 -1.10 10.31
CA ILE A 41 -12.58 -1.81 11.26
C ILE A 41 -13.37 -2.89 12.02
N ILE A 42 -14.57 -2.57 12.52
CA ILE A 42 -15.34 -3.52 13.33
C ILE A 42 -15.76 -4.75 12.50
N PRO A 43 -16.39 -4.62 11.32
CA PRO A 43 -16.74 -5.78 10.51
C PRO A 43 -15.52 -6.57 10.02
N SER A 44 -14.43 -5.89 9.65
CA SER A 44 -13.21 -6.58 9.19
C SER A 44 -12.54 -7.41 10.29
N THR A 45 -12.56 -6.93 11.53
CA THR A 45 -12.03 -7.67 12.69
C THR A 45 -12.93 -8.85 13.07
N ILE A 46 -14.25 -8.70 12.96
CA ILE A 46 -15.20 -9.83 13.10
C ILE A 46 -14.95 -10.88 12.02
N VAL A 47 -14.78 -10.49 10.76
CA VAL A 47 -14.46 -11.43 9.67
C VAL A 47 -13.11 -12.10 9.91
N PHE A 48 -12.13 -11.39 10.47
CA PHE A 48 -10.83 -11.98 10.83
C PHE A 48 -10.97 -13.09 11.86
N TYR A 49 -11.86 -12.92 12.85
CA TYR A 49 -12.14 -13.95 13.85
C TYR A 49 -12.64 -15.27 13.23
N PHE A 50 -13.48 -15.19 12.19
CA PHE A 50 -14.05 -16.39 11.54
C PHE A 50 -13.21 -16.94 10.38
N PHE A 51 -12.55 -16.07 9.60
CA PHE A 51 -11.91 -16.44 8.33
C PHE A 51 -10.39 -16.17 8.30
N ASN A 52 -9.78 -15.80 9.44
CA ASN A 52 -8.35 -15.53 9.58
C ASN A 52 -7.84 -14.55 8.51
N THR A 53 -6.82 -14.96 7.74
CA THR A 53 -6.12 -14.14 6.74
C THR A 53 -7.02 -13.68 5.59
N LYS A 54 -8.18 -14.31 5.34
CA LYS A 54 -9.11 -13.88 4.28
C LYS A 54 -9.79 -12.54 4.58
N ALA A 55 -9.81 -12.12 5.84
CA ALA A 55 -10.37 -10.83 6.25
C ALA A 55 -9.60 -9.62 5.69
N MET A 56 -8.33 -9.81 5.29
CA MET A 56 -7.55 -8.77 4.63
C MET A 56 -8.24 -8.26 3.35
N ILE A 57 -8.93 -9.13 2.62
CA ILE A 57 -9.67 -8.77 1.40
C ILE A 57 -10.84 -7.83 1.73
N VAL A 58 -11.55 -8.11 2.84
CA VAL A 58 -12.67 -7.26 3.29
C VAL A 58 -12.18 -5.89 3.73
N LEU A 59 -11.07 -5.84 4.49
CA LEU A 59 -10.41 -4.59 4.87
C LEU A 59 -9.98 -3.78 3.64
N LEU A 60 -9.42 -4.46 2.62
CA LEU A 60 -8.98 -3.85 1.37
C LEU A 60 -10.14 -3.26 0.57
N ILE A 61 -11.22 -4.02 0.38
CA ILE A 61 -12.40 -3.54 -0.34
C ILE A 61 -13.05 -2.38 0.40
N GLY A 62 -13.25 -2.50 1.71
CA GLY A 62 -13.88 -1.45 2.52
C GLY A 62 -13.09 -0.13 2.50
N SER A 63 -11.78 -0.21 2.70
CA SER A 63 -10.90 0.96 2.65
C SER A 63 -10.79 1.55 1.23
N ALA A 64 -10.73 0.72 0.19
CA ALA A 64 -10.72 1.15 -1.21
C ALA A 64 -11.99 1.94 -1.58
N ILE A 65 -13.16 1.46 -1.15
CA ILE A 65 -14.43 2.18 -1.37
C ILE A 65 -14.40 3.53 -0.64
N PHE A 66 -13.99 3.54 0.63
CA PHE A 66 -13.93 4.78 1.43
C PHE A 66 -13.04 5.85 0.78
N ILE A 67 -11.82 5.49 0.36
CA ILE A 67 -10.92 6.48 -0.25
C ILE A 67 -11.35 6.89 -1.64
N TYR A 68 -12.00 6.01 -2.39
CA TYR A 68 -12.46 6.31 -3.74
C TYR A 68 -13.44 7.48 -3.72
N PHE A 69 -14.32 7.54 -2.72
CA PHE A 69 -15.23 8.68 -2.55
C PHE A 69 -14.50 9.99 -2.22
N LYS A 70 -13.32 9.95 -1.58
CA LYS A 70 -12.53 11.15 -1.30
C LYS A 70 -11.62 11.59 -2.45
N ASN A 71 -10.80 10.68 -2.96
CA ASN A 71 -9.70 10.98 -3.88
C ASN A 71 -9.82 10.27 -5.25
N LYS A 72 -10.97 9.66 -5.57
CA LYS A 72 -11.24 8.96 -6.84
C LYS A 72 -10.17 7.89 -7.13
N VAL A 73 -9.72 7.78 -8.38
CA VAL A 73 -8.77 6.76 -8.86
C VAL A 73 -7.40 6.89 -8.18
N ILE A 74 -6.96 8.11 -7.90
CA ILE A 74 -5.71 8.39 -7.16
C ILE A 74 -5.79 7.78 -5.75
N GLY A 75 -6.96 7.89 -5.11
CA GLY A 75 -7.25 7.22 -3.84
C GLY A 75 -7.04 5.72 -3.91
N LEU A 76 -7.53 5.05 -4.97
CA LEU A 76 -7.36 3.60 -5.12
C LEU A 76 -5.89 3.19 -5.21
N VAL A 77 -5.09 3.91 -6.02
CA VAL A 77 -3.63 3.70 -6.11
C VAL A 77 -2.98 3.91 -4.73
N SER A 78 -3.40 4.94 -4.00
CA SER A 78 -2.89 5.24 -2.67
C SER A 78 -3.14 4.09 -1.69
N ILE A 79 -4.30 3.45 -1.71
CA ILE A 79 -4.61 2.34 -0.81
C ILE A 79 -3.79 1.09 -1.15
N LEU A 80 -3.62 0.80 -2.44
CA LEU A 80 -2.77 -0.32 -2.84
C LEU A 80 -1.34 -0.14 -2.34
N ILE A 81 -0.76 1.06 -2.48
CA ILE A 81 0.56 1.39 -1.92
C ILE A 81 0.58 1.16 -0.40
N ILE A 82 -0.46 1.56 0.32
CA ILE A 82 -0.54 1.39 1.78
C ILE A 82 -0.59 -0.09 2.18
N PHE A 83 -1.34 -0.91 1.46
CA PHE A 83 -1.33 -2.36 1.68
C PHE A 83 0.04 -2.98 1.41
N PHE A 84 0.78 -2.51 0.40
CA PHE A 84 2.17 -2.90 0.18
C PHE A 84 3.06 -2.53 1.38
N ILE A 85 2.93 -1.30 1.89
CA ILE A 85 3.69 -0.83 3.06
C ILE A 85 3.41 -1.72 4.28
N LEU A 86 2.12 -2.01 4.55
CA LEU A 86 1.73 -2.85 5.68
C LEU A 86 2.29 -4.27 5.53
N TYR A 87 2.26 -4.83 4.33
CA TYR A 87 2.79 -6.15 4.06
C TYR A 87 4.30 -6.19 4.28
N ILE A 88 5.07 -5.28 3.66
CA ILE A 88 6.52 -5.19 3.81
C ILE A 88 6.90 -4.97 5.28
N ALA A 89 6.21 -4.07 5.96
CA ALA A 89 6.46 -3.79 7.36
C ALA A 89 6.19 -5.01 8.24
N ASN A 90 5.14 -5.79 7.95
CA ASN A 90 4.84 -7.02 8.69
C ASN A 90 5.99 -8.04 8.53
N PHE A 91 6.48 -8.26 7.30
CA PHE A 91 7.61 -9.15 7.06
C PHE A 91 8.89 -8.71 7.77
N LEU A 92 9.24 -7.42 7.68
CA LEU A 92 10.43 -6.88 8.34
C LEU A 92 10.31 -6.94 9.87
N SER A 93 9.12 -6.67 10.41
CA SER A 93 8.86 -6.73 11.86
C SER A 93 8.97 -8.16 12.37
N ILE A 94 8.45 -9.15 11.65
CA ILE A 94 8.60 -10.57 11.99
C ILE A 94 10.08 -10.96 11.97
N TRP A 95 10.83 -10.54 10.95
CA TRP A 95 12.25 -10.86 10.84
C TRP A 95 13.06 -10.25 12.00
N LEU A 96 12.86 -8.98 12.32
CA LEU A 96 13.52 -8.32 13.45
C LEU A 96 13.10 -8.93 14.79
N ALA A 97 11.82 -9.21 14.97
CA ALA A 97 11.32 -9.81 16.20
C ALA A 97 11.86 -11.24 16.39
N ALA A 98 12.03 -12.02 15.32
CA ALA A 98 12.63 -13.34 15.38
C ALA A 98 14.08 -13.31 15.89
N MET A 99 14.86 -12.26 15.56
CA MET A 99 16.23 -12.10 16.08
C MET A 99 16.27 -11.81 17.59
N ILE A 100 15.19 -11.23 18.13
CA ILE A 100 15.08 -10.81 19.53
C ILE A 100 14.39 -11.91 20.37
N TYR A 101 13.74 -12.88 19.71
CA TYR A 101 12.89 -13.89 20.34
C TYR A 101 13.58 -14.65 21.46
N ASP A 102 14.84 -15.05 21.25
CA ASP A 102 15.60 -15.86 22.22
C ASP A 102 16.03 -15.07 23.48
N TYR A 103 15.91 -13.74 23.47
CA TYR A 103 16.37 -12.87 24.55
C TYR A 103 15.25 -12.38 25.48
N ILE A 104 13.98 -12.62 25.15
CA ILE A 104 12.83 -12.11 25.90
C ILE A 104 11.97 -13.27 26.43
N GLU A 105 12.02 -13.50 27.74
CA GLU A 105 11.27 -14.58 28.38
C GLU A 105 9.75 -14.30 28.50
N THR A 106 9.34 -13.03 28.52
CA THR A 106 7.93 -12.64 28.72
C THR A 106 7.20 -12.36 27.40
N SER A 107 6.12 -13.09 27.14
CA SER A 107 5.32 -12.98 25.91
C SER A 107 4.66 -11.60 25.72
N LEU A 108 4.33 -10.90 26.81
CA LEU A 108 3.69 -9.59 26.77
C LEU A 108 4.66 -8.49 26.32
N ILE A 109 5.87 -8.47 26.87
CA ILE A 109 6.91 -7.50 26.49
C ILE A 109 7.29 -7.69 25.02
N PHE A 110 7.45 -8.94 24.58
CA PHE A 110 7.72 -9.27 23.17
C PHE A 110 6.66 -8.71 22.22
N ASN A 111 5.37 -8.88 22.55
CA ASN A 111 4.27 -8.38 21.72
C ASN A 111 4.22 -6.84 21.64
N ILE A 112 4.47 -6.13 22.74
CA ILE A 112 4.54 -4.67 22.74
C ILE A 112 5.69 -4.19 21.86
N LEU A 113 6.86 -4.82 22.01
CA LEU A 113 8.04 -4.51 21.21
C LEU A 113 7.78 -4.72 19.70
N TYR A 114 7.12 -5.82 19.35
CA TYR A 114 6.69 -6.09 17.98
C TYR A 114 5.80 -4.97 17.43
N LEU A 115 4.78 -4.54 18.18
CA LEU A 115 3.86 -3.48 17.73
C LEU A 115 4.58 -2.15 17.53
N ILE A 116 5.53 -1.82 18.42
CA ILE A 116 6.37 -0.62 18.31
C ILE A 116 7.25 -0.69 17.06
N ILE A 117 7.96 -1.80 16.85
CA ILE A 117 8.80 -2.01 15.65
C ILE A 117 7.96 -1.88 14.39
N PHE A 118 6.79 -2.53 14.36
CA PHE A 118 5.87 -2.45 13.23
C PHE A 118 5.39 -1.02 12.96
N ALA A 119 5.02 -0.27 14.00
CA ALA A 119 4.59 1.12 13.87
C ALA A 119 5.72 2.02 13.33
N ILE A 120 6.95 1.85 13.83
CA ILE A 120 8.11 2.63 13.36
C ILE A 120 8.38 2.35 11.88
N ILE A 121 8.42 1.07 11.49
CA ILE A 121 8.70 0.66 10.11
C ILE A 121 7.61 1.15 9.17
N THR A 122 6.33 0.96 9.52
CA THR A 122 5.20 1.42 8.71
C THR A 122 5.21 2.95 8.54
N LEU A 123 5.45 3.70 9.61
CA LEU A 123 5.56 5.16 9.54
C LEU A 123 6.73 5.59 8.65
N PHE A 124 7.91 4.99 8.80
CA PHE A 124 9.06 5.28 7.96
C PHE A 124 8.75 5.10 6.46
N PHE A 125 8.20 3.95 6.07
CA PHE A 125 7.80 3.71 4.69
C PHE A 125 6.67 4.63 4.21
N SER A 126 5.76 5.04 5.10
CA SER A 126 4.69 5.98 4.73
C SER A 126 5.22 7.35 4.32
N PHE A 127 6.28 7.86 4.97
CA PHE A 127 6.91 9.12 4.60
C PHE A 127 7.62 9.03 3.25
N ILE A 128 8.31 7.91 2.99
CA ILE A 128 8.92 7.64 1.68
C ILE A 128 7.84 7.59 0.59
N ALA A 129 6.75 6.85 0.83
CA ALA A 129 5.66 6.74 -0.13
C ALA A 129 4.95 8.08 -0.36
N ARG A 130 4.82 8.92 0.67
CA ARG A 130 4.29 10.29 0.54
C ARG A 130 5.14 11.14 -0.40
N PHE A 131 6.47 11.03 -0.33
CA PHE A 131 7.35 11.74 -1.24
C PHE A 131 7.07 11.36 -2.71
N PHE A 132 6.99 10.07 -3.01
CA PHE A 132 6.63 9.59 -4.35
C PHE A 132 5.22 10.01 -4.77
N MET A 133 4.26 9.99 -3.85
CA MET A 133 2.88 10.36 -4.13
C MET A 133 2.76 11.86 -4.48
N ASN A 134 3.48 12.72 -3.78
CA ASN A 134 3.55 14.15 -4.12
C ASN A 134 4.16 14.39 -5.51
N GLN A 135 5.19 13.63 -5.88
CA GLN A 135 5.76 13.72 -7.22
C GLN A 135 4.80 13.22 -8.30
N LEU A 136 4.05 12.15 -8.01
CA LEU A 136 3.00 11.69 -8.91
C LEU A 136 1.93 12.77 -9.11
N LEU A 137 1.42 13.35 -8.02
CA LEU A 137 0.38 14.40 -8.04
C LEU A 137 0.80 15.68 -8.77
N ARG A 138 2.09 16.03 -8.72
CA ARG A 138 2.63 17.19 -9.46
C ARG A 138 2.80 16.93 -10.95
N SER A 139 2.85 15.66 -11.37
CA SER A 139 3.05 15.29 -12.76
C SER A 139 1.73 15.18 -13.52
N ASP A 140 1.79 15.42 -14.84
CA ASP A 140 0.67 15.23 -15.77
C ASP A 140 0.15 13.77 -15.78
N LEU A 141 0.93 12.82 -15.29
CA LEU A 141 0.53 11.41 -15.13
C LEU A 141 -0.64 11.25 -14.16
N SER A 142 -0.73 12.07 -13.11
CA SER A 142 -1.83 11.98 -12.15
C SER A 142 -3.20 12.33 -12.75
N LEU A 143 -3.22 13.09 -13.83
CA LEU A 143 -4.46 13.45 -14.54
C LEU A 143 -4.86 12.37 -15.56
N ASN A 144 -3.91 11.53 -15.98
CA ASN A 144 -4.16 10.48 -16.94
C ASN A 144 -4.80 9.24 -16.28
N LYS A 145 -6.12 9.10 -16.46
CA LYS A 145 -6.90 7.96 -15.95
C LYS A 145 -6.39 6.60 -16.44
N ILE A 146 -5.89 6.52 -17.67
CA ILE A 146 -5.38 5.26 -18.25
C ILE A 146 -4.12 4.84 -17.51
N TYR A 147 -3.18 5.77 -17.33
CA TYR A 147 -1.96 5.51 -16.56
C TYR A 147 -2.28 5.06 -15.13
N LEU A 148 -3.15 5.79 -14.42
CA LEU A 148 -3.53 5.44 -13.05
C LEU A 148 -4.22 4.07 -12.98
N SER A 149 -5.03 3.71 -13.97
CA SER A 149 -5.64 2.38 -14.05
C SER A 149 -4.62 1.28 -14.31
N ILE A 150 -3.63 1.51 -15.18
CA ILE A 150 -2.55 0.54 -15.44
C ILE A 150 -1.72 0.34 -14.17
N VAL A 151 -1.31 1.41 -13.50
CA VAL A 151 -0.54 1.30 -12.25
C VAL A 151 -1.36 0.64 -11.15
N GLY A 152 -2.64 1.02 -11.01
CA GLY A 152 -3.53 0.42 -10.01
C GLY A 152 -3.74 -1.08 -10.25
N THR A 153 -3.99 -1.50 -11.49
CA THR A 153 -4.16 -2.92 -11.82
C THR A 153 -2.89 -3.73 -11.60
N LEU A 154 -1.73 -3.18 -11.99
CA LEU A 154 -0.42 -3.81 -11.79
C LEU A 154 -0.11 -3.99 -10.29
N LEU A 155 -0.35 -2.95 -9.48
CA LEU A 155 -0.21 -3.04 -8.02
C LEU A 155 -1.18 -4.06 -7.42
N LEU A 156 -2.44 -4.09 -7.87
CA LEU A 156 -3.43 -5.04 -7.37
C LEU A 156 -3.03 -6.49 -7.68
N ILE A 157 -2.58 -6.78 -8.90
CA ILE A 157 -2.07 -8.11 -9.28
C ILE A 157 -0.87 -8.48 -8.41
N ALA A 158 0.08 -7.56 -8.24
CA ALA A 158 1.26 -7.81 -7.43
C ALA A 158 0.90 -8.08 -5.95
N LEU A 159 -0.10 -7.37 -5.40
CA LEU A 159 -0.59 -7.61 -4.05
C LEU A 159 -1.27 -8.98 -3.90
N LEU A 160 -2.10 -9.38 -4.88
CA LEU A 160 -2.75 -10.70 -4.89
C LEU A 160 -1.73 -11.84 -5.00
N LEU A 161 -0.67 -11.66 -5.78
CA LEU A 161 0.43 -12.61 -5.85
C LEU A 161 1.14 -12.73 -4.50
N LEU A 162 1.54 -11.60 -3.89
CA LEU A 162 2.15 -11.63 -2.56
C LEU A 162 1.27 -12.36 -1.55
N TYR A 163 -0.01 -12.01 -1.48
CA TYR A 163 -0.98 -12.64 -0.59
C TYR A 163 -1.09 -14.15 -0.80
N SER A 164 -1.11 -14.62 -2.05
CA SER A 164 -1.27 -16.04 -2.37
C SER A 164 -0.04 -16.87 -2.02
N TYR A 165 1.15 -16.27 -2.07
CA TYR A 165 2.41 -16.93 -1.77
C TYR A 165 2.86 -16.77 -0.31
N VAL A 166 2.04 -16.17 0.57
CA VAL A 166 2.31 -16.17 2.02
C VAL A 166 2.34 -17.62 2.52
N PRO A 167 3.39 -18.03 3.25
CA PRO A 167 3.44 -19.36 3.81
C PRO A 167 2.34 -19.62 4.83
N ASN A 168 1.64 -20.76 4.67
CA ASN A 168 0.60 -21.18 5.62
C ASN A 168 1.11 -22.19 6.66
N LYS A 169 2.43 -22.42 6.74
CA LYS A 169 3.06 -23.37 7.67
C LYS A 169 4.18 -22.69 8.45
N ILE A 170 4.45 -23.21 9.65
CA ILE A 170 5.61 -22.81 10.45
C ILE A 170 6.86 -23.18 9.66
N MET A 171 7.65 -22.17 9.32
CA MET A 171 8.82 -22.29 8.46
C MET A 171 10.09 -22.26 9.27
N SER A 172 11.13 -22.93 8.76
CA SER A 172 12.47 -22.78 9.33
C SER A 172 12.96 -21.35 9.10
N PHE A 173 13.88 -20.91 9.94
CA PHE A 173 14.50 -19.58 9.80
C PHE A 173 15.18 -19.38 8.43
N SER A 174 15.74 -20.45 7.86
CA SER A 174 16.33 -20.44 6.52
C SER A 174 15.29 -20.17 5.43
N ASP A 175 14.10 -20.79 5.54
CA ASP A 175 13.01 -20.59 4.58
C ASP A 175 12.46 -19.16 4.65
N ILE A 176 12.33 -18.60 5.87
CA ILE A 176 11.92 -17.21 6.08
C ILE A 176 12.90 -16.26 5.37
N LYS A 177 14.22 -16.46 5.56
CA LYS A 177 15.24 -15.64 4.91
C LYS A 177 15.13 -15.70 3.38
N PHE A 178 14.93 -16.88 2.82
CA PHE A 178 14.75 -17.07 1.38
C PHE A 178 13.52 -16.30 0.85
N ILE A 179 12.40 -16.37 1.56
CA ILE A 179 11.14 -15.69 1.16
C ILE A 179 11.29 -14.18 1.22
N VAL A 180 11.96 -13.64 2.24
CA VAL A 180 12.24 -12.20 2.32
C VAL A 180 13.02 -11.74 1.10
N VAL A 181 14.06 -12.49 0.69
CA VAL A 181 14.85 -12.17 -0.51
C VAL A 181 13.98 -12.25 -1.78
N MET A 182 13.19 -13.31 -1.93
CA MET A 182 12.29 -13.49 -3.07
C MET A 182 11.30 -12.32 -3.21
N TYR A 183 10.66 -11.92 -2.11
CA TYR A 183 9.75 -10.78 -2.11
C TYR A 183 10.45 -9.45 -2.37
N ALA A 184 11.65 -9.24 -1.85
CA ALA A 184 12.43 -8.04 -2.15
C ALA A 184 12.72 -7.92 -3.65
N VAL A 185 13.17 -9.00 -4.29
CA VAL A 185 13.38 -9.06 -5.74
C VAL A 185 12.09 -8.74 -6.49
N PHE A 186 10.98 -9.39 -6.11
CA PHE A 186 9.68 -9.16 -6.73
C PHE A 186 9.22 -7.69 -6.66
N ILE A 187 9.36 -7.06 -5.49
CA ILE A 187 8.99 -5.64 -5.28
C ILE A 187 9.86 -4.72 -6.14
N ILE A 188 11.18 -4.97 -6.21
CA ILE A 188 12.10 -4.20 -7.04
C ILE A 188 11.72 -4.30 -8.52
N THR A 189 11.40 -5.51 -9.00
CA THR A 189 10.95 -5.72 -10.39
C THR A 189 9.68 -4.93 -10.70
N ILE A 190 8.69 -4.97 -9.79
CA ILE A 190 7.44 -4.20 -9.93
C ILE A 190 7.72 -2.69 -9.95
N ALA A 191 8.62 -2.20 -9.09
CA ALA A 191 9.00 -0.79 -9.07
C ALA A 191 9.64 -0.34 -10.40
N ILE A 192 10.56 -1.13 -10.97
CA ILE A 192 11.18 -0.86 -12.27
C ILE A 192 10.12 -0.84 -13.39
N LEU A 193 9.17 -1.78 -13.38
CA LEU A 193 8.06 -1.79 -14.34
C LEU A 193 7.19 -0.54 -14.26
N ILE A 194 6.85 -0.08 -13.05
CA ILE A 194 6.07 1.15 -12.88
C ILE A 194 6.87 2.35 -13.41
N ILE A 195 8.15 2.45 -13.10
CA ILE A 195 9.02 3.55 -13.56
C ILE A 195 9.10 3.58 -15.10
N THR A 196 9.32 2.42 -15.74
CA THR A 196 9.42 2.33 -17.21
C THR A 196 8.12 2.71 -17.91
N ILE A 197 6.97 2.23 -17.40
CA ILE A 197 5.65 2.63 -17.90
C ILE A 197 5.43 4.15 -17.72
N SER A 198 5.81 4.69 -16.56
CA SER A 198 5.70 6.13 -16.27
C SER A 198 6.44 6.98 -17.29
N PHE A 199 7.71 6.66 -17.58
CA PHE A 199 8.50 7.36 -18.60
C PHE A 199 7.89 7.24 -20.00
N SER A 200 7.40 6.06 -20.36
CA SER A 200 6.77 5.84 -21.67
C SER A 200 5.53 6.72 -21.86
N ILE A 201 4.66 6.80 -20.85
CA ILE A 201 3.44 7.60 -20.93
C ILE A 201 3.72 9.11 -20.88
N ILE A 202 4.68 9.56 -20.06
CA ILE A 202 5.11 10.98 -20.07
C ILE A 202 5.52 11.40 -21.48
N ARG A 203 6.35 10.58 -22.15
CA ARG A 203 6.80 10.85 -23.52
C ARG A 203 5.63 10.90 -24.50
N GLN A 204 4.64 10.01 -24.36
CA GLN A 204 3.43 10.04 -25.20
C GLN A 204 2.60 11.32 -25.01
N ILE A 205 2.44 11.78 -23.76
CA ILE A 205 1.71 13.03 -23.45
C ILE A 205 2.43 14.23 -24.08
N GLN A 206 3.75 14.32 -23.89
CA GLN A 206 4.56 15.40 -24.47
C GLN A 206 4.50 15.40 -25.99
N TYR A 207 4.61 14.23 -26.63
CA TYR A 207 4.50 14.12 -28.09
C TYR A 207 3.16 14.62 -28.62
N LYS A 208 2.04 14.23 -27.99
CA LYS A 208 0.70 14.70 -28.37
C LYS A 208 0.56 16.21 -28.22
N ARG A 209 1.08 16.79 -27.12
CA ARG A 209 1.01 18.23 -26.88
C ARG A 209 1.80 19.01 -27.93
N ASN A 210 3.03 18.58 -28.22
CA ASN A 210 3.87 19.24 -29.22
C ASN A 210 3.24 19.18 -30.62
N MET A 211 2.60 18.06 -30.98
CA MET A 211 1.90 17.94 -32.27
C MET A 211 0.71 18.90 -32.38
N GLN A 212 -0.06 19.06 -31.30
CA GLN A 212 -1.18 20.00 -31.25
C GLN A 212 -0.71 21.46 -31.32
N GLU A 213 0.40 21.80 -30.66
CA GLU A 213 1.01 23.14 -30.75
C GLU A 213 1.45 23.46 -32.19
N ILE A 214 2.05 22.48 -32.88
CA ILE A 214 2.43 22.61 -34.29
C ILE A 214 1.20 22.79 -35.18
N GLU A 215 0.17 21.97 -35.02
CA GLU A 215 -1.07 22.06 -35.82
C GLU A 215 -1.77 23.41 -35.62
N ASN A 216 -1.85 23.89 -34.37
CA ASN A 216 -2.39 25.19 -34.07
C ASN A 216 -1.56 26.30 -34.73
N TYR A 217 -0.23 26.23 -34.65
CA TYR A 217 0.66 27.20 -35.30
C TYR A 217 0.42 27.27 -36.82
N TYR A 218 0.32 26.12 -37.49
CA TYR A 218 -0.02 26.08 -38.92
C TYR A 218 -1.41 26.65 -39.21
N LYS A 219 -2.41 26.35 -38.39
CA LYS A 219 -3.77 26.87 -38.55
C LYS A 219 -3.82 28.40 -38.46
N TYR A 220 -3.08 29.00 -37.53
CA TYR A 220 -3.04 30.45 -37.36
C TYR A 220 -2.18 31.16 -38.39
N THR A 221 -1.17 30.50 -38.97
CA THR A 221 -0.32 31.09 -40.02
C THR A 221 -0.89 30.94 -41.43
N LEU A 222 -1.67 29.90 -41.71
CA LEU A 222 -2.33 29.69 -43.00
C LEU A 222 -3.69 30.41 -43.14
N GLN A 223 -4.22 30.98 -42.04
CA GLN A 223 -5.45 31.79 -42.05
C GLN A 223 -5.19 33.30 -42.26
N ILE A 224 -3.94 33.73 -42.33
CA ILE A 224 -3.50 35.09 -42.68
C ILE A 224 -3.14 35.11 -44.16
#